data_AF-A0A432TWU2-F1
#
_entry.id   AF-A0A432TWU2-F1
#
_cell.length_a   1.000
_cell.length_b   1.000
_cell.length_c   1.000
_cell.angle_alpha   90.00
_cell.angle_beta   90.00
_cell.angle_gamma   90.00
#
_symmetry.space_group_name_H-M   'P 1'
#
loop_
_entity.id
_entity.type
_entity.pdbx_description
1 polymer ?
#
loop_
_entity_poly.entity_id
_entity_poly.type
_entity_poly.pdbx_seq_one_letter_code
_entity_poly.pdbx_strand_id
1 'polypeptide(L)'
;MAIVEVAIPVPLNKTFDYLCDVEVAVGTRVRVPFIRKKVIGIVLGNKDKSDFDKLKSVEEVLDDTPILDQPILDFLFWSAKYYHHPIGEVISAALPKNLRLGKEAK
;
A
#
# COMPACT_ATOMS: atom_id res chain seq x y z
N MET A 1 9.61 -11.41 10.72
CA MET A 1 8.27 -10.85 10.44
C MET A 1 8.31 -9.36 10.73
N ALA A 2 8.28 -8.56 9.68
CA ALA A 2 8.12 -7.12 9.77
C ALA A 2 6.62 -6.77 9.77
N ILE A 3 6.26 -5.61 10.30
CA ILE A 3 4.92 -5.03 10.12
C ILE A 3 5.04 -3.95 9.05
N VAL A 4 4.18 -4.00 8.05
CA VAL A 4 4.11 -3.00 6.98
C VAL A 4 2.77 -2.28 7.03
N GLU A 5 2.83 -0.96 6.91
CA GLU A 5 1.68 -0.09 6.77
C GLU A 5 1.31 0.00 5.29
N VAL A 6 0.08 -0.37 4.94
CA VAL A 6 -0.37 -0.49 3.55
C VAL A 6 -1.55 0.44 3.28
N ALA A 7 -1.41 1.27 2.25
CA ALA A 7 -2.53 1.99 1.65
C ALA A 7 -3.33 1.06 0.73
N ILE A 8 -4.63 0.96 0.97
CA ILE A 8 -5.56 0.14 0.18
C ILE A 8 -6.57 1.07 -0.53
N PRO A 9 -6.91 0.85 -1.82
CA PRO A 9 -7.86 1.67 -2.57
C PRO A 9 -9.30 1.45 -2.13
N VAL A 10 -9.65 2.02 -0.98
CA VAL A 10 -10.98 2.03 -0.39
C VAL A 10 -11.29 3.43 0.16
N PRO A 11 -12.58 3.81 0.29
CA PRO A 11 -12.98 5.14 0.73
C PRO A 11 -12.84 5.28 2.27
N LEU A 12 -11.66 4.98 2.80
CA LEU A 12 -11.32 5.04 4.21
C LEU A 12 -10.03 5.84 4.36
N ASN A 13 -10.08 6.93 5.13
CA ASN A 13 -8.93 7.78 5.37
C ASN A 13 -7.99 7.19 6.43
N LYS A 14 -7.50 5.98 6.17
CA LYS A 14 -6.57 5.23 7.01
C LYS A 14 -5.79 4.22 6.18
N THR A 15 -4.68 3.80 6.74
CA THR A 15 -3.85 2.68 6.29
C THR A 15 -4.16 1.44 7.12
N PHE A 16 -3.57 0.32 6.71
CA PHE A 16 -3.81 -0.99 7.33
C PHE A 16 -2.49 -1.70 7.55
N ASP A 17 -2.31 -2.24 8.75
CA ASP A 17 -1.09 -2.95 9.12
C ASP A 17 -1.19 -4.44 8.71
N TYR A 18 -0.11 -4.96 8.16
CA TYR A 18 0.02 -6.36 7.76
C TYR A 18 1.36 -6.93 8.21
N LEU A 19 1.39 -8.24 8.48
CA LEU A 19 2.64 -8.96 8.67
C LEU A 19 3.28 -9.25 7.31
N CYS A 20 4.59 -9.10 7.22
CA CYS A 20 5.37 -9.48 6.05
C CYS A 20 6.58 -10.33 6.47
N ASP A 21 6.80 -11.43 5.76
CA ASP A 21 7.91 -12.33 6.05
C ASP A 21 9.25 -11.81 5.54
N VAL A 22 9.20 -10.91 4.57
CA VAL A 22 10.35 -10.26 3.94
C VAL A 22 10.36 -8.77 4.26
N GLU A 23 11.54 -8.17 4.22
CA GLU A 23 11.65 -6.71 4.21
C GLU A 23 11.16 -6.18 2.87
N VAL A 24 10.29 -5.17 2.93
CA VAL A 24 9.69 -4.54 1.75
C VAL A 24 9.90 -3.04 1.85
N ALA A 25 10.38 -2.46 0.75
CA ALA A 25 10.58 -1.02 0.64
C ALA A 25 9.24 -0.27 0.56
N VAL A 26 9.24 0.96 1.08
CA VAL A 26 8.15 1.92 0.88
C VAL A 26 8.01 2.23 -0.62
N GLY A 27 6.76 2.30 -1.10
CA GLY A 27 6.44 2.50 -2.51
C GLY A 27 6.25 1.21 -3.32
N THR A 28 6.48 0.03 -2.72
CA THR A 28 6.28 -1.27 -3.36
C THR A 28 4.81 -1.71 -3.33
N ARG A 29 4.34 -2.36 -4.40
CA ARG A 29 3.00 -2.98 -4.42
C ARG A 29 3.00 -4.31 -3.71
N VAL A 30 1.95 -4.52 -2.93
CA VAL A 30 1.70 -5.78 -2.22
C VAL A 30 0.27 -6.25 -2.48
N ARG A 31 0.09 -7.57 -2.60
CA ARG A 31 -1.21 -8.22 -2.60
C ARG A 31 -1.57 -8.58 -1.17
N VAL A 32 -2.71 -8.08 -0.70
CA VAL A 32 -3.16 -8.29 0.68
C VAL A 32 -4.62 -8.73 0.73
N PRO A 33 -5.00 -9.54 1.75
CA PRO A 33 -6.40 -9.88 1.98
C PRO A 33 -7.11 -8.69 2.63
N PHE A 34 -8.21 -8.25 2.03
CA PHE A 34 -9.07 -7.20 2.56
C PHE A 34 -10.52 -7.66 2.57
N ILE A 35 -11.05 -7.93 3.77
CA ILE A 35 -12.38 -8.50 3.99
C ILE A 35 -12.53 -9.84 3.24
N ARG A 36 -13.26 -9.87 2.11
CA ARG A 36 -13.57 -11.06 1.28
C ARG A 36 -12.82 -11.07 -0.06
N LYS A 37 -11.98 -10.07 -0.33
CA LYS A 37 -11.26 -9.92 -1.59
C LYS A 37 -9.76 -9.77 -1.36
N LYS A 38 -9.00 -10.09 -2.40
CA LYS A 38 -7.58 -9.77 -2.50
C LYS A 38 -7.45 -8.45 -3.25
N VAL A 39 -6.64 -7.55 -2.74
CA VAL A 39 -6.46 -6.20 -3.31
C VAL A 39 -4.98 -5.87 -3.41
N ILE A 40 -4.67 -4.97 -4.34
CA ILE A 40 -3.34 -4.40 -4.46
C ILE A 40 -3.29 -3.14 -3.59
N GLY A 41 -2.32 -3.09 -2.69
CA GLY A 41 -1.99 -1.91 -1.90
C GLY A 41 -0.55 -1.47 -2.13
N ILE A 42 -0.21 -0.30 -1.59
CA ILE A 42 1.15 0.24 -1.59
C ILE A 42 1.68 0.29 -0.15
N VAL A 43 2.90 -0.17 0.07
CA VAL A 43 3.59 -0.02 1.35
C VAL A 43 3.96 1.45 1.57
N LEU A 44 3.54 2.02 2.69
CA LEU A 44 3.79 3.41 3.08
C LEU A 44 4.75 3.55 4.25
N GLY A 45 5.00 2.48 4.98
CA GLY A 45 5.93 2.47 6.09
C GLY A 45 6.18 1.07 6.63
N ASN A 46 7.26 0.94 7.38
CA ASN A 46 7.58 -0.24 8.18
C ASN A 46 7.42 0.14 9.66
N LYS A 47 6.83 -0.75 10.44
CA LYS A 47 6.54 -0.54 11.85
C LYS A 47 7.16 -1.63 12.71
N ASP A 48 7.61 -1.25 13.90
CA ASP A 48 8.05 -2.21 14.92
C ASP A 48 6.86 -2.81 15.69
N LYS A 49 5.76 -2.06 15.79
CA LYS A 49 4.56 -2.44 16.54
C LYS A 49 3.30 -1.97 15.82
N SER A 50 2.22 -2.72 16.04
CA SER A 50 0.87 -2.41 15.58
C SER A 50 -0.06 -2.22 16.78
N ASP A 51 -1.03 -1.34 16.64
CA ASP A 51 -2.08 -1.12 17.65
C ASP A 51 -3.11 -2.28 17.68
N PHE A 52 -3.03 -3.21 16.73
CA PHE A 52 -3.90 -4.38 16.60
C PHE A 52 -3.15 -5.68 16.91
N ASP A 53 -3.74 -6.52 17.75
CA ASP A 53 -3.19 -7.83 18.16
C ASP A 53 -3.21 -8.88 17.04
N LYS A 54 -4.18 -8.77 16.11
CA LYS A 54 -4.41 -9.76 15.05
C LYS A 54 -4.24 -9.12 13.69
N LEU A 55 -3.06 -9.30 13.13
CA LEU A 55 -2.72 -8.88 11.78
C LEU A 55 -2.89 -10.03 10.79
N LYS A 56 -3.34 -9.69 9.58
CA LYS A 56 -3.25 -10.60 8.43
C LYS A 56 -1.87 -10.45 7.80
N SER A 57 -1.44 -11.46 7.03
CA SER A 57 -0.17 -11.40 6.30
C SER A 57 -0.35 -10.83 4.90
N VAL A 58 0.70 -10.21 4.38
CA VAL A 58 0.90 -9.96 2.95
C VAL A 58 0.92 -11.31 2.23
N GLU A 59 0.15 -11.44 1.15
CA GLU A 59 0.13 -12.66 0.34
C GLU A 59 1.26 -12.69 -0.68
N GLU A 60 1.62 -11.53 -1.24
CA GLU A 60 2.62 -11.43 -2.30
C GLU A 60 3.20 -10.02 -2.38
N VAL A 61 4.51 -9.93 -2.53
CA VAL A 61 5.22 -8.69 -2.90
C VAL A 61 5.36 -8.70 -4.42
N LEU A 62 4.86 -7.67 -5.09
CA LEU A 62 4.69 -7.69 -6.56
C LEU A 62 5.84 -7.05 -7.33
N ASP A 63 6.70 -6.31 -6.64
CA ASP A 63 7.82 -5.61 -7.25
C ASP A 63 9.10 -5.85 -6.45
N ASP A 64 10.21 -6.12 -7.15
CA ASP A 64 11.54 -6.22 -6.54
C ASP A 64 12.07 -4.84 -6.10
N THR A 65 11.63 -3.79 -6.79
CA THR A 65 11.97 -2.39 -6.51
C THR A 65 10.70 -1.56 -6.37
N PRO A 66 10.66 -0.56 -5.47
CA PRO A 66 9.47 0.28 -5.30
C PRO A 66 9.15 1.02 -6.60
N ILE A 67 7.86 1.04 -6.96
CA ILE A 67 7.37 1.70 -8.18
C ILE A 67 7.03 3.18 -7.95
N LEU A 68 6.94 3.58 -6.69
CA LEU A 68 6.75 4.96 -6.27
C LEU A 68 7.94 5.35 -5.39
N ASP A 69 8.65 6.40 -5.79
CA ASP A 69 9.73 6.97 -4.99
C ASP A 69 9.18 7.96 -3.94
N GLN A 70 10.05 8.41 -3.04
CA GLN A 70 9.66 9.31 -1.96
C GLN A 70 9.06 10.64 -2.48
N PRO A 71 9.64 11.32 -3.49
CA PRO A 71 9.04 12.56 -4.02
C PRO A 71 7.62 12.38 -4.55
N ILE A 72 7.33 11.28 -5.25
CA ILE A 72 5.97 11.00 -5.73
C ILE A 72 5.04 10.72 -4.55
N LEU A 73 5.48 9.92 -3.58
CA LEU A 73 4.68 9.64 -2.39
C LEU A 73 4.35 10.93 -1.62
N ASP A 74 5.33 11.80 -1.40
CA ASP A 74 5.14 13.08 -0.71
C ASP A 74 4.09 13.95 -1.42
N PHE A 75 4.15 14.01 -2.76
CA PHE A 75 3.14 14.71 -3.56
C PHE A 75 1.74 14.10 -3.41
N LEU A 76 1.63 12.77 -3.44
CA LEU A 76 0.35 12.07 -3.29
C LEU A 76 -0.22 12.24 -1.88
N PHE A 77 0.62 12.20 -0.84
CA PHE A 77 0.23 12.51 0.53
C PHE A 77 -0.24 13.95 0.69
N TRP A 78 0.49 14.91 0.11
CA TRP A 78 0.08 16.31 0.11
C TRP A 78 -1.27 16.48 -0.59
N SER A 79 -1.45 15.87 -1.77
CA SER A 79 -2.70 15.93 -2.55
C SER A 79 -3.88 15.32 -1.78
N ALA A 80 -3.70 14.12 -1.20
CA ALA A 80 -4.70 13.46 -0.38
C ALA A 80 -5.12 14.32 0.81
N LYS A 81 -4.15 14.91 1.51
CA LYS A 81 -4.41 15.81 2.64
C LYS A 81 -5.11 17.10 2.22
N TYR A 82 -4.65 17.74 1.16
CA TYR A 82 -5.18 19.03 0.70
C TYR A 82 -6.62 18.90 0.18
N TYR A 83 -6.87 17.87 -0.64
CA TYR A 83 -8.19 17.62 -1.23
C TYR A 83 -9.09 16.72 -0.37
N HIS A 84 -8.66 16.37 0.85
CA HIS A 84 -9.41 15.53 1.79
C HIS A 84 -9.87 14.18 1.19
N HIS A 85 -9.02 13.58 0.34
CA HIS A 85 -9.28 12.27 -0.26
C HIS A 85 -8.48 11.16 0.45
N PRO A 86 -9.06 9.94 0.56
CA PRO A 86 -8.35 8.79 1.10
C PRO A 86 -7.05 8.48 0.34
N ILE A 87 -5.93 8.38 1.06
CA ILE A 87 -4.60 8.19 0.46
C ILE A 87 -4.54 6.96 -0.47
N GLY A 88 -5.20 5.85 -0.10
CA GLY A 88 -5.20 4.64 -0.93
C GLY A 88 -5.93 4.81 -2.26
N GLU A 89 -6.96 5.65 -2.33
CA GLU A 89 -7.64 5.98 -3.59
C GLU A 89 -6.80 6.93 -4.43
N VAL A 90 -6.18 7.94 -3.82
CA VAL A 90 -5.28 8.89 -4.50
C VAL A 90 -4.10 8.17 -5.15
N ILE A 91 -3.43 7.28 -4.40
CA ILE A 91 -2.32 6.47 -4.91
C ILE A 91 -2.79 5.57 -6.06
N SER A 92 -3.92 4.87 -5.90
CA SER A 92 -4.45 4.01 -6.95
C SER A 92 -4.80 4.81 -8.21
N ALA A 93 -5.38 6.00 -8.08
CA ALA A 93 -5.70 6.87 -9.20
C ALA A 93 -4.45 7.35 -9.96
N ALA A 94 -3.31 7.50 -9.28
CA ALA A 94 -2.03 7.85 -9.90
C ALA A 94 -1.41 6.70 -10.74
N LEU A 95 -1.84 5.45 -10.52
CA LEU A 95 -1.25 4.29 -11.18
C LEU A 95 -1.95 3.92 -12.51
N PRO A 96 -1.16 3.53 -13.55
CA PRO A 96 -1.70 2.89 -14.74
C PRO A 96 -2.61 1.71 -14.43
N LYS A 97 -3.60 1.45 -15.31
CA LYS A 97 -4.59 0.38 -15.11
C LYS A 97 -3.97 -1.00 -14.84
N ASN A 98 -2.91 -1.35 -15.57
CA ASN A 98 -2.25 -2.65 -15.37
C ASN A 98 -1.62 -2.75 -13.99
N LEU A 99 -0.97 -1.68 -13.52
CA LEU A 99 -0.35 -1.68 -12.21
C LEU A 99 -1.38 -1.79 -11.08
N ARG A 100 -2.54 -1.13 -11.22
CA ARG A 100 -3.69 -1.24 -10.29
C ARG A 100 -4.23 -2.67 -10.18
N LEU A 101 -4.14 -3.44 -11.27
CA LEU A 101 -4.57 -4.84 -11.32
C LEU A 101 -3.50 -5.82 -10.86
N GLY A 102 -2.33 -5.33 -10.41
CA GLY A 102 -1.21 -6.17 -9.99
C GLY A 102 -0.50 -6.85 -11.15
N LYS A 103 -0.60 -6.30 -12.37
CA LYS A 103 0.17 -6.73 -13.54
C LYS A 103 1.42 -5.87 -13.68
N GLU A 104 2.35 -6.30 -14.53
CA GLU A 104 3.54 -5.53 -14.90
C GLU A 104 3.20 -4.31 -15.76
N ALA A 105 4.10 -3.32 -15.78
CA ALA A 105 4.09 -2.23 -16.74
C ALA A 105 4.49 -2.80 -18.11
N LYS A 106 3.54 -2.88 -19.04
CA LYS A 106 3.80 -3.13 -20.47
C LYS A 106 3.59 -1.83 -21.24
#